data_AF-A0A101X3F8-F1
#
_entry.id   AF-A0A101X3F8-F1
#
_cell.length_a   1.000
_cell.length_b   1.000
_cell.length_c   1.000
_cell.angle_alpha   90.00
_cell.angle_beta   90.00
_cell.angle_gamma   90.00
#
_symmetry.space_group_name_H-M   'P 1'
#
loop_
_entity.id
_entity.type
_entity.pdbx_description
1 polymer ?
#
loop_
_entity_poly.entity_id
_entity_poly.type
_entity_poly.pdbx_seq_one_letter_code
_entity_poly.pdbx_strand_id
1 'polypeptide(L)' 'MSVLEALIYATAAYALAVIATYLFLVSRTPGCRGKVLRCIRAKELVAVAIIVLAQAALMALMAVFLL' A
#
# COMPACT_ATOMS: atom_id res chain seq x y z
N MET A 1 10.85 20.56 -6.99
CA MET A 1 10.67 19.12 -6.75
C MET A 1 11.69 18.37 -7.56
N SER A 2 12.53 17.58 -6.90
CA SER A 2 13.47 16.71 -7.60
C SER A 2 12.71 15.57 -8.30
N VAL A 3 13.26 15.04 -9.39
CA VAL A 3 12.69 13.89 -10.10
C VAL A 3 12.50 12.71 -9.15
N LEU A 4 13.41 12.55 -8.18
CA LEU A 4 13.40 11.50 -7.18
C LEU A 4 12.19 11.61 -6.24
N GLU A 5 11.91 12.81 -5.70
CA GLU A 5 10.72 13.04 -4.87
C GLU A 5 9.43 12.75 -5.62
N ALA A 6 9.32 13.21 -6.87
CA ALA A 6 8.13 12.98 -7.70
C ALA A 6 7.89 11.49 -7.94
N LEU A 7 8.96 10.71 -8.17
CA LEU A 7 8.88 9.26 -8.36
C LEU A 7 8.39 8.54 -7.10
N ILE A 8 8.80 9.01 -5.92
CA ILE A 8 8.41 8.44 -4.62
C ILE A 8 6.96 8.76 -4.30
N TYR A 9 6.50 10.00 -4.52
CA TYR A 9 5.09 10.33 -4.37
C TYR A 9 4.21 9.59 -5.36
N ALA A 10 4.66 9.41 -6.61
CA ALA A 10 3.92 8.64 -7.61
C ALA A 10 3.79 7.16 -7.22
N THR A 11 4.87 6.55 -6.71
CA THR A 11 4.84 5.16 -6.22
C THR A 11 4.02 5.00 -4.94
N ALA A 12 4.05 5.98 -4.04
CA ALA A 12 3.16 6.06 -2.87
C ALA A 12 1.69 6.09 -3.28
N ALA A 13 1.33 6.98 -4.19
CA ALA A 13 -0.03 7.11 -4.71
C ALA A 13 -0.49 5.82 -5.42
N TYR A 14 0.38 5.21 -6.23
CA TYR A 14 0.07 3.96 -6.93
C TYR A 14 -0.18 2.81 -5.94
N ALA A 15 0.68 2.63 -4.93
CA ALA A 15 0.50 1.57 -3.94
C ALA A 15 -0.81 1.74 -3.15
N LEU A 16 -1.12 2.97 -2.73
CA LEU A 16 -2.40 3.29 -2.07
C LEU A 16 -3.59 2.98 -2.98
N ALA A 17 -3.52 3.34 -4.26
CA ALA A 17 -4.56 3.04 -5.23
C ALA A 17 -4.76 1.53 -5.42
N VAL A 18 -3.68 0.75 -5.50
CA VAL A 18 -3.74 -0.72 -5.61
C VAL A 18 -4.38 -1.34 -4.36
N ILE A 19 -3.97 -0.91 -3.16
CA ILE A 19 -4.52 -1.42 -1.89
C ILE A 19 -6.01 -1.06 -1.76
N ALA A 20 -6.38 0.18 -2.07
CA ALA A 20 -7.77 0.63 -2.01
C ALA A 20 -8.66 -0.13 -3.00
N THR A 21 -8.19 -0.32 -4.24
CA THR A 21 -8.90 -1.09 -5.27
C THR A 21 -9.09 -2.54 -4.84
N TYR A 22 -8.04 -3.14 -4.27
CA TYR A 22 -8.10 -4.50 -3.75
C TYR A 22 -9.12 -4.64 -2.61
N LEU A 23 -9.06 -3.77 -1.60
CA LEU A 23 -10.02 -3.76 -0.49
C LEU A 23 -11.46 -3.55 -0.98
N PHE A 24 -11.64 -2.68 -1.98
CA PHE A 24 -12.94 -2.44 -2.60
C PHE A 24 -13.47 -3.70 -3.30
N LEU A 25 -12.65 -4.40 -4.07
CA LEU A 25 -13.01 -5.66 -4.70
C LEU A 25 -13.41 -6.72 -3.66
N VAL A 26 -12.60 -6.89 -2.62
CA VAL A 26 -12.89 -7.84 -1.53
C VAL A 26 -14.18 -7.48 -0.80
N SER A 27 -14.47 -6.19 -0.60
CA SER A 27 -15.71 -5.72 0.03
C SER A 27 -16.96 -6.05 -0.80
N ARG A 28 -16.82 -6.16 -2.12
CA ARG A 28 -17.89 -6.50 -3.05
C ARG A 28 -18.07 -8.00 -3.26
N THR A 29 -17.14 -8.84 -2.79
CA THR A 29 -17.26 -10.29 -2.89
C THR A 29 -18.47 -10.78 -2.08
N PRO A 30 -19.41 -11.53 -2.71
CA PRO A 30 -20.58 -12.07 -2.00
C PRO A 30 -20.12 -13.00 -0.87
N GLY A 31 -20.67 -12.80 0.33
CA GLY A 31 -20.24 -13.48 1.56
C GLY A 31 -19.21 -12.71 2.42
N CYS A 32 -18.59 -11.65 1.88
CA CYS A 32 -17.55 -10.88 2.58
C CYS A 32 -18.00 -9.51 3.10
N ARG A 33 -19.22 -9.04 2.76
CA ARG A 33 -19.76 -7.68 3.02
C ARG A 33 -19.74 -7.17 4.47
N GLY A 34 -19.42 -8.00 5.46
CA GLY A 34 -19.23 -7.60 6.87
C GLY A 34 -18.08 -8.31 7.57
N LYS A 35 -17.31 -9.13 6.85
CA LYS A 35 -16.17 -9.91 7.38
C LYS A 35 -14.98 -9.81 6.43
N VAL A 36 -14.74 -8.63 5.87
CA VAL A 36 -13.65 -8.34 4.92
C VAL A 36 -12.32 -8.88 5.46
N LEU A 37 -12.02 -8.64 6.75
CA LEU A 37 -10.85 -9.15 7.45
C LEU A 37 -10.71 -10.68 7.48
N ARG A 38 -11.81 -11.45 7.42
CA ARG A 38 -11.76 -12.93 7.32
C ARG A 38 -11.65 -13.42 5.88
N CYS A 39 -12.05 -12.60 4.91
CA CYS A 39 -11.97 -12.94 3.50
C CYS A 39 -10.61 -12.62 2.88
N ILE A 40 -9.88 -11.65 3.44
CA ILE A 40 -8.51 -11.37 3.03
C ILE A 40 -7.64 -12.54 3.50
N ARG A 41 -6.91 -13.17 2.58
CA ARG A 41 -5.98 -14.24 2.95
C ARG A 41 -4.80 -13.63 3.70
N ALA A 42 -4.30 -14.35 4.71
CA ALA A 42 -3.11 -13.92 5.45
C ALA A 42 -1.90 -13.59 4.54
N LYS A 43 -1.77 -14.31 3.42
CA LYS A 43 -0.73 -14.04 2.39
C LYS A 43 -0.87 -12.66 1.73
N GLU A 44 -2.09 -12.17 1.56
CA GLU A 44 -2.36 -10.85 0.94
C GLU A 44 -2.09 -9.72 1.95
N LEU A 45 -2.43 -9.92 3.22
CA LEU A 45 -2.04 -9.02 4.30
C LEU A 45 -0.52 -8.89 4.43
N VAL A 46 0.21 -10.00 4.30
CA VAL A 46 1.68 -9.99 4.31
C VAL A 46 2.23 -9.21 3.11
N ALA A 47 1.68 -9.40 1.91
CA ALA A 47 2.11 -8.64 0.73
C ALA A 47 1.88 -7.13 0.90
N VAL A 48 0.70 -6.73 1.42
CA VAL A 48 0.41 -5.32 1.73
C VAL A 48 1.38 -4.78 2.78
N ALA A 49 1.63 -5.52 3.85
CA ALA A 49 2.56 -5.12 4.90
C ALA A 49 4.00 -4.91 4.38
N ILE A 50 4.48 -5.80 3.49
CA ILE A 50 5.80 -5.66 2.86
C ILE A 50 5.87 -4.38 2.00
N ILE A 51 4.82 -4.09 1.22
CA ILE A 51 4.75 -2.88 0.39
C ILE A 51 4.79 -1.63 1.27
N VAL A 52 4.02 -1.60 2.36
CA VAL A 52 4.00 -0.47 3.30
C VAL A 52 5.37 -0.30 3.99
N LEU A 53 5.99 -1.40 4.44
CA LEU A 53 7.33 -1.36 5.05
C LEU A 53 8.40 -0.86 4.07
N ALA A 54 8.36 -1.30 2.81
CA ALA A 54 9.27 -0.81 1.78
C ALA A 54 9.08 0.70 1.52
N GLN A 55 7.84 1.19 1.52
CA GLN A 55 7.57 2.63 1.38
C GLN A 55 8.03 3.45 2.58
N ALA A 56 7.82 2.94 3.81
CA ALA A 56 8.32 3.59 5.01
C ALA A 56 9.86 3.67 5.01
N ALA A 57 10.55 2.60 4.60
CA ALA A 57 12.00 2.58 4.47
C ALA A 57 12.50 3.59 3.42
N LEU A 58 11.84 3.69 2.25
CA LEU A 58 12.16 4.66 1.21
C LEU A 58 11.96 6.12 1.69
N MET A 59 10.85 6.41 2.38
CA MET A 59 10.61 7.74 2.95
C MET A 59 11.62 8.10 4.04
N ALA A 60 12.01 7.13 4.89
CA ALA A 60 13.03 7.34 5.91
C ALA A 60 14.42 7.61 5.27
N LEU A 61 14.79 6.86 4.24
CA LEU A 61 16.02 7.09 3.47
C LEU A 61 16.04 8.50 2.85
N MET A 62 14.92 8.95 2.28
CA MET A 62 14.81 10.31 1.75
C MET A 62 14.93 11.37 2.84
N ALA A 63 14.28 11.17 4.00
CA ALA A 63 14.39 12.09 5.11
C ALA A 63 15.83 12.24 5.61
N VAL A 64 16.62 11.16 5.59
CA VAL A 64 18.06 11.18 5.90
C VAL A 64 18.88 11.89 4.83
N PHE A 65 18.55 11.73 3.54
CA PHE A 65 19.28 12.37 2.44
C PHE A 65 18.93 13.85 2.20
N LEU A 66 17.75 14.30 2.66
CA LEU A 66 17.28 15.68 2.56
C LEU A 66 17.71 16.55 3.76
N LEU A 67 18.25 15.94 4.82
CA LEU A 67 18.83 16.58 6.01
C LEU A 67 20.34 16.82 5.81
#